data_AF-A0A7X3VMQ4-F1
#
_entry.id   AF-A0A7X3VMQ4-F1
#
_cell.length_a   1.000
_cell.length_b   1.000
_cell.length_c   1.000
_cell.angle_alpha   90.00
_cell.angle_beta   90.00
_cell.angle_gamma   90.00
#
_symmetry.space_group_name_H-M   'P 1'
#
loop_
_entity.id
_entity.type
_entity.pdbx_description
1 polymer ?
#
loop_
_entity_poly.entity_id
_entity_poly.type
_entity_poly.pdbx_seq_one_letter_code
_entity_poly.pdbx_strand_id
1 'polypeptide(L)'
;MEENRELSEPIALLIRAEGAGRGSGFFVGKNLIATNIHVVAGATSISAELVGTETKFVVEGITAFDSKNDLVILKIAGEGIPLPIGDSDLLQHGDAVQVIGYPREKYKVTEGPIHSIRDSDKWIRMKFKTDGGNSGAPVLNGNGEVIAVAVANADYFTFAVPVKTVKMLLARMHEIEPLIQWQKREQIRAYVCLRQGQNKHSPYLYPEAIADLDKAIQLNPNCVYFYQSRGNVRFQLGKLKTDEGNLVEAQQHYRGTIDDYTKAIKLCPDYVSVYHSRGAAKSILGQSKFDEGKVKEAQNHYRDAIDDYTKGIELCANLAIVYN
;
A
#
# COMPACT_ATOMS: atom_id res chain seq x y z
N MET A 1 24.10 -10.80 -20.89
CA MET A 1 25.14 -10.64 -19.88
C MET A 1 24.64 -9.54 -18.96
N GLU A 2 24.05 -9.91 -17.83
CA GLU A 2 23.66 -8.95 -16.79
C GLU A 2 24.96 -8.50 -16.12
N GLU A 3 25.37 -7.26 -16.38
CA GLU A 3 26.41 -6.62 -15.58
C GLU A 3 25.83 -6.38 -14.19
N ASN A 4 26.22 -7.24 -13.26
CA ASN A 4 26.22 -6.93 -11.83
C ASN A 4 27.08 -5.67 -11.64
N ARG A 5 26.47 -4.50 -11.70
CA ARG A 5 27.01 -3.35 -10.96
C ARG A 5 26.95 -3.74 -9.49
N GLU A 6 28.08 -4.17 -8.94
CA GLU A 6 28.32 -4.11 -7.51
C GLU A 6 28.11 -2.65 -7.10
N LEU A 7 26.91 -2.33 -6.61
CA LEU A 7 26.70 -1.16 -5.78
C LEU A 7 27.55 -1.42 -4.53
N SER A 8 28.69 -0.75 -4.45
CA SER A 8 29.76 -1.06 -3.50
C SER A 8 29.34 -0.92 -2.03
N GLU A 9 28.18 -0.30 -1.74
CA GLU A 9 27.55 -0.31 -0.42
C GLU A 9 26.02 -0.31 -0.53
N PRO A 10 25.31 -1.03 0.36
CA PRO A 10 23.85 -0.99 0.42
C PRO A 10 23.35 0.42 0.82
N ILE A 11 22.66 1.08 -0.10
CA ILE A 11 22.11 2.44 0.10
C ILE A 11 20.71 2.47 0.72
N ALA A 12 20.02 1.33 0.73
CA ALA A 12 18.78 1.14 1.47
C ALA A 12 19.08 0.50 2.82
N LEU A 13 18.12 0.61 3.74
CA LEU A 13 18.14 0.00 5.06
C LEU A 13 17.03 -1.04 5.17
N LEU A 14 17.32 -2.19 5.79
CA LEU A 14 16.29 -3.11 6.24
C LEU A 14 15.70 -2.57 7.53
N ILE A 15 14.41 -2.25 7.53
CA ILE A 15 13.67 -1.83 8.72
C ILE A 15 13.03 -3.05 9.35
N ARG A 16 13.39 -3.33 10.60
CA ARG A 16 12.75 -4.35 11.44
C ARG A 16 11.92 -3.67 12.51
N ALA A 17 10.64 -4.03 12.57
CA ALA A 17 9.67 -3.47 13.47
C ALA A 17 9.08 -4.61 14.32
N GLU A 18 9.62 -4.79 15.52
CA GLU A 18 9.35 -5.94 16.40
C GLU A 18 7.86 -6.03 16.72
N GLY A 19 7.24 -7.19 16.50
CA GLY A 19 5.80 -7.40 16.70
C GLY A 19 4.88 -6.77 15.63
N ALA A 20 5.44 -6.06 14.65
CA ALA A 20 4.69 -5.46 13.55
C ALA A 20 5.06 -6.11 12.21
N GLY A 21 6.27 -5.91 11.72
CA GLY A 21 6.68 -6.37 10.40
C GLY A 21 8.09 -5.93 10.02
N ARG A 22 8.34 -5.89 8.71
CA ARG A 22 9.61 -5.47 8.14
C ARG A 22 9.39 -4.77 6.81
N GLY A 23 10.31 -3.90 6.44
CA GLY A 23 10.27 -3.13 5.20
C GLY A 23 11.64 -2.56 4.86
N SER A 24 11.65 -1.56 4.00
CA SER A 24 12.83 -0.84 3.60
C SER A 24 12.77 0.61 4.11
N GLY A 25 13.92 1.26 4.15
CA GLY A 25 14.04 2.68 4.46
C GLY A 25 15.35 3.21 3.90
N PHE A 26 15.59 4.50 4.06
CA PHE A 26 16.85 5.13 3.62
C PHE A 26 17.09 6.42 4.39
N PHE A 27 18.35 6.83 4.45
CA PHE A 27 18.73 8.07 5.11
C PHE A 27 18.30 9.28 4.27
N VAL A 28 17.57 10.19 4.92
CA VAL A 28 17.16 11.51 4.38
C VAL A 28 17.85 12.67 5.08
N GLY A 29 18.62 12.35 6.12
CA GLY A 29 19.54 13.19 6.85
C GLY A 29 20.47 12.27 7.64
N LYS A 30 21.53 12.83 8.24
CA LYS A 30 22.54 12.01 8.95
C LYS A 30 21.94 11.06 9.98
N ASN A 31 20.95 11.51 10.75
CA ASN A 31 20.29 10.72 11.79
C ASN A 31 18.78 10.57 11.55
N LEU A 32 18.37 10.65 10.29
CA LEU A 32 16.96 10.64 9.87
C LEU A 32 16.73 9.59 8.80
N ILE A 33 15.75 8.72 9.03
CA ILE A 33 15.36 7.67 8.08
C ILE A 33 13.93 7.92 7.63
N ALA A 34 13.69 7.88 6.32
CA ALA A 34 12.34 7.80 5.77
C ALA A 34 11.94 6.33 5.55
N THR A 35 10.68 6.00 5.90
CA THR A 35 10.03 4.72 5.57
C THR A 35 8.50 4.93 5.59
N ASN A 36 7.72 3.84 5.52
CA ASN A 36 6.27 3.90 5.63
C ASN A 36 5.75 3.71 7.06
N ILE A 37 4.59 4.31 7.36
CA ILE A 37 3.91 4.12 8.64
C ILE A 37 3.49 2.66 8.79
N HIS A 38 2.94 2.04 7.76
CA HIS A 38 2.51 0.63 7.85
C HIS A 38 3.67 -0.36 8.10
N VAL A 39 4.92 0.04 7.85
CA VAL A 39 6.09 -0.79 8.18
C VAL A 39 6.29 -0.84 9.70
N VAL A 40 6.11 0.30 10.38
CA VAL A 40 6.50 0.48 11.79
C VAL A 40 5.33 0.58 12.78
N ALA A 41 4.10 0.80 12.30
CA ALA A 41 2.93 0.93 13.16
C ALA A 41 2.61 -0.39 13.88
N GLY A 42 2.47 -0.34 15.21
CA GLY A 42 2.24 -1.50 16.07
C GLY A 42 3.52 -2.10 16.66
N ALA A 43 4.69 -1.56 16.34
CA ALA A 43 5.97 -2.16 16.73
C ALA A 43 6.35 -1.85 18.18
N THR A 44 6.88 -2.82 18.92
CA THR A 44 7.39 -2.56 20.28
C THR A 44 8.75 -1.86 20.26
N SER A 45 9.55 -2.14 19.24
CA SER A 45 10.82 -1.47 18.95
C SER A 45 11.08 -1.48 17.44
N ILE A 46 11.92 -0.55 16.97
CA ILE A 46 12.30 -0.46 15.56
C ILE A 46 13.81 -0.36 15.47
N SER A 47 14.38 -1.07 14.49
CA SER A 47 15.78 -0.93 14.12
C SER A 47 15.95 -0.86 12.61
N ALA A 48 16.97 -0.15 12.17
CA ALA A 48 17.41 -0.10 10.79
C ALA A 48 18.77 -0.76 10.63
N GLU A 49 18.94 -1.58 9.60
CA GLU A 49 20.14 -2.41 9.40
C GLU A 49 20.71 -2.18 8.00
N LEU A 50 22.03 -1.99 7.91
CA LEU A 50 22.78 -2.08 6.66
C LEU A 50 23.12 -3.55 6.42
N VAL A 51 22.27 -4.26 5.67
CA VAL A 51 22.41 -5.70 5.45
C VAL A 51 23.73 -6.01 4.76
N GLY A 52 24.48 -6.99 5.28
CA GLY A 52 25.83 -7.30 4.83
C GLY A 52 26.93 -6.64 5.68
N THR A 53 26.54 -5.81 6.65
CA THR A 53 27.43 -5.23 7.67
C THR A 53 26.93 -5.60 9.07
N GLU A 54 27.74 -5.32 10.10
CA GLU A 54 27.30 -5.39 11.51
C GLU A 54 26.59 -4.11 11.97
N THR A 55 26.41 -3.12 11.08
CA THR A 55 25.87 -1.81 11.43
C THR A 55 24.36 -1.85 11.58
N LYS A 56 23.91 -1.52 12.79
CA LYS A 56 22.51 -1.44 13.19
C LYS A 56 22.24 -0.12 13.93
N PHE A 57 21.16 0.53 13.56
CA PHE A 57 20.70 1.78 14.15
C PHE A 57 19.44 1.55 14.97
N VAL A 58 19.44 2.01 16.21
CA VAL A 58 18.26 2.01 17.08
C VAL A 58 17.45 3.27 16.80
N VAL A 59 16.13 3.10 16.63
CA VAL A 59 15.21 4.22 16.46
C VAL A 59 14.84 4.79 17.83
N GLU A 60 15.13 6.08 18.04
CA GLU A 60 14.84 6.81 19.28
C GLU A 60 13.37 7.26 19.34
N GLY A 61 12.78 7.54 18.17
CA GLY A 61 11.39 7.97 18.07
C GLY A 61 11.06 8.55 16.70
N ILE A 62 9.98 9.32 16.65
CA ILE A 62 9.40 9.87 15.42
C ILE A 62 9.53 11.39 15.45
N THR A 63 10.03 11.99 14.37
CA THR A 63 10.18 13.45 14.28
C THR A 63 9.23 14.10 13.28
N ALA A 64 8.64 13.32 12.36
CA ALA A 64 7.58 13.76 11.47
C ALA A 64 6.83 12.55 10.88
N PHE A 65 5.56 12.72 10.51
CA PHE A 65 4.82 11.70 9.76
C PHE A 65 3.69 12.33 8.94
N ASP A 66 3.25 11.60 7.91
CA ASP A 66 2.10 11.93 7.06
C ASP A 66 1.24 10.68 6.90
N SER A 67 0.15 10.61 7.65
CA SER A 67 -0.79 9.48 7.59
C SER A 67 -1.59 9.42 6.29
N LYS A 68 -1.71 10.53 5.54
CA LYS A 68 -2.37 10.53 4.23
C LYS A 68 -1.48 9.84 3.19
N ASN A 69 -0.18 10.06 3.29
CA ASN A 69 0.80 9.52 2.35
C ASN A 69 1.58 8.31 2.89
N ASP A 70 1.22 7.78 4.06
CA ASP A 70 1.86 6.62 4.66
C ASP A 70 3.39 6.79 4.78
N LEU A 71 3.83 7.97 5.23
CA LEU A 71 5.24 8.30 5.41
C LEU A 71 5.56 8.63 6.85
N VAL A 72 6.73 8.22 7.30
CA VAL A 72 7.26 8.54 8.63
C VAL A 72 8.76 8.81 8.54
N ILE A 73 9.21 9.82 9.30
CA ILE A 73 10.61 10.15 9.50
C ILE A 73 11.01 9.69 10.91
N LEU A 74 11.86 8.67 10.94
CA LEU A 74 12.41 8.09 12.15
C LEU A 74 13.68 8.83 12.55
N LYS A 75 13.82 9.12 13.84
CA LYS A 75 15.07 9.56 14.44
C LYS A 75 15.85 8.35 14.93
N ILE A 76 17.15 8.31 14.64
CA ILE A 76 18.04 7.25 15.13
C ILE A 76 19.16 7.77 16.03
N ALA A 77 19.66 6.87 16.87
CA ALA A 77 20.95 7.02 17.54
C ALA A 77 22.07 6.69 16.54
N GLY A 78 22.97 7.65 16.29
CA GLY A 78 24.07 7.52 15.34
C GLY A 78 23.87 8.30 14.04
N GLU A 79 24.80 8.14 13.10
CA GLU A 79 24.77 8.81 11.80
C GLU A 79 24.96 7.80 10.67
N GLY A 80 24.27 8.03 9.55
CA GLY A 80 24.47 7.36 8.27
C GLY A 80 24.62 8.38 7.14
N ILE A 81 24.75 7.88 5.91
CA ILE A 81 24.97 8.69 4.72
C ILE A 81 23.61 8.96 4.06
N PRO A 82 23.11 10.21 4.07
CA PRO A 82 21.86 10.53 3.39
C PRO A 82 21.98 10.41 1.88
N LEU A 83 20.92 9.90 1.25
CA LEU A 83 20.83 9.89 -0.20
C LEU A 83 20.50 11.29 -0.72
N PRO A 84 21.06 11.67 -1.89
CA PRO A 84 20.71 12.93 -2.51
C PRO A 84 19.22 12.93 -2.86
N ILE A 85 18.54 14.03 -2.54
CA ILE A 85 17.11 14.17 -2.76
C ILE A 85 16.86 14.97 -4.04
N GLY A 86 16.24 14.34 -5.03
CA GLY A 86 15.94 14.94 -6.33
C GLY A 86 14.67 15.80 -6.33
N ASP A 87 14.15 16.12 -7.51
CA ASP A 87 12.89 16.87 -7.67
C ASP A 87 11.82 16.03 -8.37
N SER A 88 10.78 15.66 -7.62
CA SER A 88 9.67 14.88 -8.16
C SER A 88 8.72 15.68 -9.06
N ASP A 89 8.76 17.01 -9.05
CA ASP A 89 7.92 17.84 -9.93
C ASP A 89 8.38 17.80 -11.40
N LEU A 90 9.62 17.35 -11.66
CA LEU A 90 10.20 17.22 -12.99
C LEU A 90 9.93 15.86 -13.65
N LEU A 91 9.34 14.92 -12.91
CA LEU A 91 9.10 13.56 -13.38
C LEU A 91 8.06 13.53 -14.49
N GLN A 92 8.28 12.65 -15.45
CA GLN A 92 7.42 12.45 -16.60
C GLN A 92 7.14 10.96 -16.84
N HIS A 93 6.10 10.71 -17.64
CA HIS A 93 5.84 9.37 -18.15
C HIS A 93 7.06 8.85 -18.92
N GLY A 94 7.44 7.61 -18.67
CA GLY A 94 8.55 6.94 -19.35
C GLY A 94 9.91 7.11 -18.67
N ASP A 95 10.05 8.03 -17.71
CA ASP A 95 11.31 8.21 -16.97
C ASP A 95 11.76 6.89 -16.31
N ALA A 96 13.01 6.52 -16.55
CA ALA A 96 13.60 5.30 -15.99
C ALA A 96 13.91 5.50 -14.50
N VAL A 97 13.47 4.55 -13.68
CA VAL A 97 13.67 4.58 -12.23
C VAL A 97 14.06 3.22 -11.68
N GLN A 98 14.70 3.24 -10.50
CA GLN A 98 15.12 2.05 -9.77
C GLN A 98 14.53 2.07 -8.36
N VAL A 99 13.97 0.94 -7.91
CA VAL A 99 13.58 0.71 -6.52
C VAL A 99 14.62 -0.20 -5.88
N ILE A 100 15.17 0.24 -4.75
CA ILE A 100 16.24 -0.48 -4.06
C ILE A 100 15.77 -0.79 -2.65
N GLY A 101 15.60 -2.06 -2.33
CA GLY A 101 15.07 -2.46 -1.03
C GLY A 101 15.43 -3.88 -0.65
N TYR A 102 14.74 -4.36 0.39
CA TYR A 102 14.97 -5.67 1.01
C TYR A 102 13.76 -6.60 0.95
N PRO A 103 13.29 -6.97 -0.25
CA PRO A 103 12.25 -7.98 -0.34
C PRO A 103 12.72 -9.30 0.25
N ARG A 104 11.94 -9.84 1.17
CA ARG A 104 12.31 -11.04 1.95
C ARG A 104 13.71 -10.95 2.57
N GLU A 105 14.11 -9.76 3.02
CA GLU A 105 15.41 -9.47 3.65
C GLU A 105 16.63 -9.61 2.73
N LYS A 106 16.42 -9.75 1.42
CA LYS A 106 17.50 -9.80 0.44
C LYS A 106 17.57 -8.48 -0.30
N TYR A 107 18.78 -7.94 -0.42
CA TYR A 107 19.02 -6.77 -1.24
C TYR A 107 18.56 -7.05 -2.68
N LYS A 108 17.72 -6.18 -3.23
CA LYS A 108 17.24 -6.29 -4.61
C LYS A 108 17.04 -4.90 -5.20
N VAL A 109 17.59 -4.73 -6.40
CA VAL A 109 17.29 -3.61 -7.29
C VAL A 109 16.21 -4.08 -8.26
N THR A 110 15.16 -3.28 -8.43
CA THR A 110 14.12 -3.51 -9.43
C THR A 110 13.95 -2.26 -10.26
N GLU A 111 14.02 -2.39 -11.58
CA GLU A 111 14.04 -1.24 -12.49
C GLU A 111 12.82 -1.24 -13.40
N GLY A 112 12.44 -0.06 -13.85
CA GLY A 112 11.46 0.12 -14.91
C GLY A 112 10.97 1.56 -15.01
N PRO A 113 10.07 1.86 -15.96
CA PRO A 113 9.65 3.22 -16.21
C PRO A 113 8.55 3.68 -15.25
N ILE A 114 8.49 5.00 -15.02
CA ILE A 114 7.30 5.67 -14.52
C ILE A 114 6.19 5.50 -15.55
N HIS A 115 5.07 4.93 -15.11
CA HIS A 115 3.90 4.72 -15.95
C HIS A 115 2.88 5.86 -15.85
N SER A 116 2.65 6.43 -14.68
CA SER A 116 1.76 7.58 -14.57
C SER A 116 2.00 8.34 -13.28
N ILE A 117 1.61 9.61 -13.29
CA ILE A 117 1.65 10.50 -12.14
C ILE A 117 0.24 11.02 -11.94
N ARG A 118 -0.35 10.76 -10.77
CA ARG A 118 -1.74 11.12 -10.49
C ARG A 118 -1.87 12.63 -10.29
N ASP A 119 -2.84 13.29 -10.93
CA ASP A 119 -2.92 14.76 -10.87
C ASP A 119 -3.21 15.33 -9.48
N SER A 120 -4.02 14.64 -8.68
CA SER A 120 -4.52 15.15 -7.39
C SER A 120 -3.45 15.28 -6.32
N ASP A 121 -2.51 14.34 -6.24
CA ASP A 121 -1.48 14.27 -5.19
C ASP A 121 -0.11 13.83 -5.69
N LYS A 122 0.05 13.71 -7.01
CA LYS A 122 1.30 13.35 -7.69
C LYS A 122 1.87 11.99 -7.27
N TRP A 123 1.03 11.08 -6.75
CA TRP A 123 1.42 9.69 -6.56
C TRP A 123 1.88 9.08 -7.87
N ILE A 124 2.99 8.37 -7.80
CA ILE A 124 3.70 7.81 -8.95
C ILE A 124 3.35 6.33 -9.03
N ARG A 125 3.04 5.87 -10.23
CA ARG A 125 2.81 4.47 -10.55
C ARG A 125 3.89 4.02 -11.51
N MET A 126 4.60 2.94 -11.19
CA MET A 126 5.72 2.40 -11.98
C MET A 126 5.36 1.05 -12.60
N LYS A 127 5.78 0.79 -13.83
CA LYS A 127 5.39 -0.40 -14.62
C LYS A 127 6.21 -1.66 -14.27
N PHE A 128 6.30 -1.97 -12.99
CA PHE A 128 6.87 -3.22 -12.52
C PHE A 128 6.31 -3.53 -11.13
N LYS A 129 6.33 -4.81 -10.76
CA LYS A 129 5.89 -5.25 -9.44
C LYS A 129 7.10 -5.51 -8.55
N THR A 130 7.19 -4.75 -7.46
CA THR A 130 8.13 -5.04 -6.37
C THR A 130 7.59 -6.12 -5.44
N ASP A 131 8.49 -6.97 -4.93
CA ASP A 131 8.17 -7.98 -3.92
C ASP A 131 7.88 -7.36 -2.54
N GLY A 132 7.18 -8.09 -1.67
CA GLY A 132 6.96 -7.70 -0.28
C GLY A 132 8.27 -7.48 0.49
N GLY A 133 8.37 -6.35 1.18
CA GLY A 133 9.59 -5.85 1.84
C GLY A 133 10.18 -4.60 1.21
N ASN A 134 9.75 -4.23 0.00
CA ASN A 134 10.12 -2.95 -0.64
C ASN A 134 9.34 -1.73 -0.13
N SER A 135 8.32 -1.90 0.71
CA SER A 135 7.63 -0.77 1.33
C SER A 135 8.62 0.10 2.11
N GLY A 136 8.68 1.39 1.79
CA GLY A 136 9.58 2.38 2.35
C GLY A 136 10.91 2.50 1.61
N ALA A 137 11.13 1.70 0.56
CA ALA A 137 12.33 1.78 -0.26
C ALA A 137 12.43 3.11 -1.02
N PRO A 138 13.64 3.67 -1.20
CA PRO A 138 13.86 4.78 -2.10
C PRO A 138 13.59 4.35 -3.55
N VAL A 139 13.01 5.27 -4.32
CA VAL A 139 12.93 5.22 -5.77
C VAL A 139 13.91 6.24 -6.32
N LEU A 140 14.87 5.80 -7.13
CA LEU A 140 15.96 6.62 -7.65
C LEU A 140 15.81 6.92 -9.14
N ASN A 141 16.25 8.10 -9.55
CA ASN A 141 16.49 8.42 -10.96
C ASN A 141 17.89 7.95 -11.42
N GLY A 142 18.21 8.16 -12.69
CA GLY A 142 19.51 7.80 -13.27
C GLY A 142 20.74 8.51 -12.66
N ASN A 143 20.53 9.59 -11.88
CA ASN A 143 21.58 10.30 -11.16
C ASN A 143 21.79 9.74 -9.73
N GLY A 144 21.02 8.72 -9.32
CA GLY A 144 21.05 8.19 -7.96
C GLY A 144 20.31 9.06 -6.93
N GLU A 145 19.51 10.03 -7.38
CA GLU A 145 18.73 10.91 -6.50
C GLU A 145 17.39 10.27 -6.19
N VAL A 146 16.95 10.38 -4.93
CA VAL A 146 15.64 9.91 -4.50
C VAL A 146 14.57 10.82 -5.10
N ILE A 147 13.67 10.25 -5.89
CA ILE A 147 12.53 10.95 -6.51
C ILE A 147 11.18 10.52 -5.95
N ALA A 148 11.11 9.37 -5.25
CA ALA A 148 9.91 8.89 -4.58
C ALA A 148 10.22 7.88 -3.47
N VAL A 149 9.21 7.50 -2.70
CA VAL A 149 9.26 6.42 -1.69
C VAL A 149 8.23 5.37 -2.06
N ALA A 150 8.66 4.12 -2.26
CA ALA A 150 7.75 3.01 -2.57
C ALA A 150 6.83 2.73 -1.38
N VAL A 151 5.53 2.53 -1.63
CA VAL A 151 4.50 2.35 -0.58
C VAL A 151 3.78 1.02 -0.72
N ALA A 152 3.25 0.75 -1.90
CA ALA A 152 2.39 -0.39 -2.14
C ALA A 152 2.68 -1.00 -3.51
N ASN A 153 2.25 -2.24 -3.68
CA ASN A 153 2.18 -2.88 -4.99
C ASN A 153 0.77 -3.41 -5.20
N ALA A 154 0.27 -3.28 -6.42
CA ALA A 154 -0.96 -3.93 -6.85
C ALA A 154 -0.82 -4.32 -8.32
N ASP A 155 -1.29 -5.52 -8.65
CA ASP A 155 -1.24 -6.07 -10.00
C ASP A 155 0.21 -6.09 -10.55
N TYR A 156 0.48 -5.28 -11.59
CA TYR A 156 1.79 -5.13 -12.24
C TYR A 156 2.52 -3.84 -11.86
N PHE A 157 1.99 -3.09 -10.89
CA PHE A 157 2.48 -1.76 -10.55
C PHE A 157 3.00 -1.69 -9.12
N THR A 158 4.02 -0.86 -8.97
CA THR A 158 4.44 -0.32 -7.67
C THR A 158 4.02 1.14 -7.60
N PHE A 159 3.43 1.51 -6.47
CA PHE A 159 2.96 2.86 -6.16
C PHE A 159 3.94 3.51 -5.20
N ALA A 160 4.28 4.76 -5.47
CA ALA A 160 5.23 5.54 -4.70
C ALA A 160 4.72 6.95 -4.44
N VAL A 161 5.10 7.49 -3.30
CA VAL A 161 4.82 8.88 -2.91
C VAL A 161 5.96 9.77 -3.40
N PRO A 162 5.68 10.91 -4.03
CA PRO A 162 6.72 11.81 -4.54
C PRO A 162 7.63 12.32 -3.42
N VAL A 163 8.93 12.46 -3.71
CA VAL A 163 9.91 12.89 -2.70
C VAL A 163 9.65 14.32 -2.20
N LYS A 164 8.91 15.15 -2.94
CA LYS A 164 8.42 16.44 -2.46
C LYS A 164 7.65 16.32 -1.13
N THR A 165 6.90 15.23 -0.93
CA THR A 165 6.22 14.97 0.35
C THR A 165 7.22 14.73 1.49
N VAL A 166 8.32 14.04 1.21
CA VAL A 166 9.43 13.87 2.17
C VAL A 166 10.09 15.23 2.49
N LYS A 167 10.35 16.07 1.48
CA LYS A 167 10.89 17.43 1.70
C LYS A 167 9.97 18.27 2.60
N MET A 168 8.66 18.24 2.34
CA MET A 168 7.67 18.93 3.17
C MET A 168 7.62 18.38 4.60
N LEU A 169 7.79 17.07 4.78
CA LEU A 169 7.87 16.44 6.11
C LEU A 169 9.11 16.90 6.89
N LEU A 170 10.27 16.94 6.23
CA LEU A 170 11.52 17.41 6.83
C LEU A 170 11.42 18.88 7.26
N ALA A 171 10.69 19.71 6.52
CA ALA A 171 10.47 21.12 6.87
C ALA A 171 9.55 21.34 8.10
N ARG A 172 8.79 20.32 8.52
CA ARG A 172 7.84 20.39 9.65
C ARG A 172 8.20 19.44 10.80
N MET A 173 9.46 19.06 10.90
CA MET A 173 9.95 18.19 11.98
C MET A 173 9.70 18.83 13.35
N HIS A 174 9.33 17.99 14.30
CA HIS A 174 9.12 18.35 15.69
C HIS A 174 10.11 17.62 16.61
N GLU A 175 10.09 17.99 17.89
CA GLU A 175 10.81 17.25 18.93
C GLU A 175 10.46 15.76 18.89
N ILE A 176 11.43 14.90 19.19
CA ILE A 176 11.30 13.45 19.06
C ILE A 176 10.10 12.98 19.89
N GLU A 177 9.10 12.41 19.23
CA GLU A 177 7.99 11.74 19.88
C GLU A 177 8.36 10.27 20.13
N PRO A 178 8.38 9.80 21.40
CA PRO A 178 8.69 8.40 21.69
C PRO A 178 7.71 7.44 21.00
N LEU A 179 8.22 6.32 20.49
CA LEU A 179 7.44 5.34 19.72
C LEU A 179 6.13 4.90 20.43
N ILE A 180 6.19 4.69 21.74
CA ILE A 180 5.03 4.29 22.56
C ILE A 180 3.94 5.38 22.57
N GLN A 181 4.32 6.67 22.56
CA GLN A 181 3.36 7.77 22.53
C GLN A 181 2.78 7.95 21.13
N TRP A 182 3.64 7.91 20.11
CA TRP A 182 3.22 8.03 18.71
C TRP A 182 2.18 6.97 18.31
N GLN A 183 2.33 5.74 18.81
CA GLN A 183 1.38 4.66 18.55
C GLN A 183 -0.01 4.83 19.17
N LYS A 184 -0.19 5.74 20.14
CA LYS A 184 -1.50 6.02 20.72
C LYS A 184 -2.37 6.90 19.82
N ARG A 185 -1.78 7.58 18.83
CA ARG A 185 -2.49 8.44 17.89
C ARG A 185 -3.51 7.64 17.09
N GLU A 186 -4.68 8.21 16.88
CA GLU A 186 -5.78 7.56 16.16
C GLU A 186 -5.37 7.12 14.76
N GLN A 187 -4.64 7.97 14.03
CA GLN A 187 -4.21 7.64 12.67
C GLN A 187 -3.27 6.44 12.63
N ILE A 188 -2.46 6.23 13.68
CA ILE A 188 -1.50 5.12 13.77
C ILE A 188 -2.20 3.86 14.25
N ARG A 189 -3.11 3.98 15.22
CA ARG A 189 -3.98 2.88 15.66
C ARG A 189 -4.80 2.30 14.50
N ALA A 190 -5.19 3.13 13.53
CA ALA A 190 -5.89 2.67 12.32
C ALA A 190 -5.06 1.63 11.54
N TYR A 191 -3.74 1.83 11.40
CA TYR A 191 -2.85 0.86 10.76
C TYR A 191 -2.70 -0.43 11.57
N VAL A 192 -2.67 -0.34 12.90
CA VAL A 192 -2.63 -1.53 13.77
C VAL A 192 -3.90 -2.37 13.59
N CYS A 193 -5.07 -1.72 13.59
CA CYS A 193 -6.34 -2.38 13.34
C CYS A 193 -6.41 -2.99 11.93
N LEU A 194 -5.90 -2.29 10.90
CA LEU A 194 -5.76 -2.85 9.55
C LEU A 194 -4.95 -4.15 9.57
N ARG A 195 -3.76 -4.14 10.20
CA ARG A 195 -2.88 -5.32 10.27
C ARG A 195 -3.56 -6.49 10.99
N GLN A 196 -4.22 -6.22 12.11
CA GLN A 196 -4.96 -7.24 12.86
C GLN A 196 -6.08 -7.86 12.04
N GLY A 197 -6.83 -7.04 11.29
CA GLY A 197 -7.86 -7.50 10.37
C GLY A 197 -7.29 -8.34 9.23
N GLN A 198 -6.17 -7.90 8.63
CA GLN A 198 -5.52 -8.62 7.54
C GLN A 198 -4.98 -9.97 7.99
N ASN A 199 -4.33 -10.08 9.15
CA ASN A 199 -3.74 -11.34 9.63
C ASN A 199 -4.76 -12.46 9.90
N LYS A 200 -6.05 -12.14 9.96
CA LYS A 200 -7.16 -13.07 10.20
C LYS A 200 -7.68 -13.67 8.91
N HIS A 201 -6.85 -14.48 8.26
CA HIS A 201 -7.18 -15.11 6.98
C HIS A 201 -8.04 -16.39 7.08
N SER A 202 -8.25 -16.90 8.30
CA SER A 202 -9.06 -18.10 8.55
C SER A 202 -10.56 -17.77 8.46
N PRO A 203 -11.39 -18.63 7.83
CA PRO A 203 -12.84 -18.45 7.78
C PRO A 203 -13.49 -18.19 9.15
N TYR A 204 -12.98 -18.86 10.19
CA TYR A 204 -13.46 -18.70 11.58
C TYR A 204 -13.19 -17.32 12.18
N LEU A 205 -12.28 -16.54 11.60
CA LEU A 205 -11.85 -15.23 12.11
C LEU A 205 -12.34 -14.06 11.24
N TYR A 206 -13.13 -14.32 10.19
CA TYR A 206 -13.64 -13.28 9.31
C TYR A 206 -14.53 -12.24 10.03
N PRO A 207 -15.41 -12.60 10.97
CA PRO A 207 -16.17 -11.62 11.74
C PRO A 207 -15.26 -10.68 12.55
N GLU A 208 -14.25 -11.22 13.23
CA GLU A 208 -13.27 -10.45 14.00
C GLU A 208 -12.35 -9.62 13.10
N ALA A 209 -12.09 -10.09 11.88
CA ALA A 209 -11.33 -9.34 10.88
C ALA A 209 -12.11 -8.10 10.41
N ILE A 210 -13.41 -8.27 10.12
CA ILE A 210 -14.31 -7.16 9.77
C ILE A 210 -14.40 -6.16 10.92
N ALA A 211 -14.54 -6.62 12.16
CA ALA A 211 -14.62 -5.74 13.33
C ALA A 211 -13.36 -4.87 13.52
N ASP A 212 -12.16 -5.41 13.27
CA ASP A 212 -10.94 -4.60 13.32
C ASP A 212 -10.82 -3.63 12.14
N LEU A 213 -11.26 -4.03 10.94
CA LEU A 213 -11.30 -3.14 9.78
C LEU A 213 -12.34 -2.02 9.95
N ASP A 214 -13.45 -2.27 10.65
CA ASP A 214 -14.41 -1.25 11.04
C ASP A 214 -13.79 -0.20 11.95
N LYS A 215 -13.00 -0.62 12.95
CA LYS A 215 -12.23 0.30 13.81
C LYS A 215 -11.20 1.09 12.99
N ALA A 216 -10.51 0.44 12.06
CA ALA A 216 -9.56 1.14 11.18
C ALA A 216 -10.25 2.24 10.36
N ILE A 217 -11.41 1.94 9.77
CA ILE A 217 -12.23 2.91 9.02
C ILE A 217 -12.74 4.03 9.92
N GLN A 218 -13.16 3.73 11.15
CA GLN A 218 -13.61 4.75 12.11
C GLN A 218 -12.48 5.74 12.45
N LEU A 219 -11.26 5.22 12.62
CA LEU A 219 -10.09 6.03 12.98
C LEU A 219 -9.52 6.82 11.79
N ASN A 220 -9.60 6.28 10.57
CA ASN A 220 -9.20 6.99 9.35
C ASN A 220 -10.08 6.56 8.14
N PRO A 221 -11.19 7.28 7.89
CA PRO A 221 -12.19 6.91 6.88
C PRO A 221 -11.80 7.27 5.44
N ASN A 222 -10.64 7.88 5.22
CA ASN A 222 -10.18 8.28 3.88
C ASN A 222 -9.06 7.37 3.35
N CYS A 223 -8.72 6.31 4.09
CA CYS A 223 -7.74 5.33 3.65
C CYS A 223 -8.39 4.27 2.74
N VAL A 224 -8.04 4.28 1.45
CA VAL A 224 -8.57 3.34 0.45
C VAL A 224 -8.34 1.87 0.82
N TYR A 225 -7.20 1.56 1.44
CA TYR A 225 -6.79 0.19 1.79
C TYR A 225 -7.72 -0.48 2.80
N PHE A 226 -8.37 0.29 3.67
CA PHE A 226 -9.25 -0.27 4.70
C PHE A 226 -10.54 -0.80 4.09
N TYR A 227 -11.14 -0.03 3.17
CA TYR A 227 -12.32 -0.47 2.43
C TYR A 227 -12.01 -1.65 1.52
N GLN A 228 -10.87 -1.62 0.81
CA GLN A 228 -10.45 -2.77 0.01
C GLN A 228 -10.29 -4.02 0.87
N SER A 229 -9.59 -3.91 2.00
CA SER A 229 -9.36 -5.05 2.90
C SER A 229 -10.67 -5.59 3.47
N ARG A 230 -11.60 -4.72 3.89
CA ARG A 230 -12.91 -5.14 4.42
C ARG A 230 -13.78 -5.78 3.35
N GLY A 231 -13.78 -5.21 2.13
CA GLY A 231 -14.44 -5.79 0.97
C GLY A 231 -13.91 -7.18 0.63
N ASN A 232 -12.59 -7.39 0.65
CA ASN A 232 -11.98 -8.69 0.41
C ASN A 232 -12.45 -9.74 1.43
N VAL A 233 -12.44 -9.41 2.73
CA VAL A 233 -12.89 -10.33 3.79
C VAL A 233 -14.39 -10.62 3.68
N ARG A 234 -15.22 -9.59 3.46
CA ARG A 234 -16.66 -9.76 3.23
C ARG A 234 -16.94 -10.64 2.02
N PHE A 235 -16.19 -10.50 0.94
CA PHE A 235 -16.34 -11.35 -0.24
C PHE A 235 -16.08 -12.82 0.08
N GLN A 236 -15.00 -13.12 0.82
CA GLN A 236 -14.70 -14.50 1.22
C GLN A 236 -15.75 -15.05 2.19
N LEU A 237 -16.22 -14.24 3.13
CA LEU A 237 -17.29 -14.63 4.03
C LEU A 237 -18.61 -14.89 3.26
N GLY A 238 -18.93 -14.08 2.26
CA GLY A 238 -20.07 -14.31 1.38
C GLY A 238 -19.99 -15.64 0.62
N LYS A 239 -18.79 -16.02 0.15
CA LYS A 239 -18.57 -17.34 -0.46
C LYS A 239 -18.79 -18.46 0.54
N LEU A 240 -18.21 -18.37 1.73
CA LEU A 240 -18.40 -19.35 2.79
C LEU A 240 -19.89 -19.54 3.11
N LYS A 241 -20.64 -18.45 3.25
CA LYS A 241 -22.08 -18.50 3.51
C LYS A 241 -22.89 -19.08 2.35
N THR A 242 -22.43 -18.90 1.12
CA THR A 242 -23.02 -19.56 -0.05
C THR A 242 -22.80 -21.08 0.04
N ASP A 243 -21.58 -21.51 0.36
CA ASP A 243 -21.22 -22.93 0.50
C ASP A 243 -21.97 -23.60 1.67
N GLU A 244 -22.27 -22.86 2.74
CA GLU A 244 -23.13 -23.28 3.86
C GLU A 244 -24.63 -23.32 3.50
N GLY A 245 -25.03 -22.83 2.33
CA GLY A 245 -26.42 -22.69 1.93
C GLY A 245 -27.16 -21.51 2.58
N ASN A 246 -26.48 -20.66 3.35
CA ASN A 246 -27.06 -19.46 3.94
C ASN A 246 -27.04 -18.30 2.94
N LEU A 247 -27.92 -18.38 1.94
CA LEU A 247 -27.99 -17.43 0.83
C LEU A 247 -28.32 -15.99 1.27
N VAL A 248 -29.12 -15.82 2.33
CA VAL A 248 -29.50 -14.49 2.83
C VAL A 248 -28.27 -13.77 3.40
N GLU A 249 -27.50 -14.46 4.24
CA GLU A 249 -26.27 -13.91 4.83
C GLU A 249 -25.19 -13.70 3.75
N ALA A 250 -25.05 -14.63 2.81
CA ALA A 250 -24.15 -14.50 1.66
C ALA A 250 -24.44 -13.23 0.86
N GLN A 251 -25.71 -12.98 0.51
CA GLN A 251 -26.12 -11.78 -0.21
C GLN A 251 -25.81 -10.50 0.56
N GLN A 252 -25.99 -10.49 1.88
CA GLN A 252 -25.64 -9.35 2.71
C GLN A 252 -24.12 -9.04 2.64
N HIS A 253 -23.28 -10.07 2.69
CA HIS A 253 -21.84 -9.91 2.56
C HIS A 253 -21.40 -9.45 1.16
N TYR A 254 -22.02 -9.95 0.10
CA TYR A 254 -21.74 -9.46 -1.25
C TYR A 254 -22.19 -8.02 -1.47
N ARG A 255 -23.33 -7.60 -0.90
CA ARG A 255 -23.74 -6.18 -0.90
C ARG A 255 -22.73 -5.30 -0.16
N GLY A 256 -22.33 -5.71 1.05
CA GLY A 256 -21.31 -4.98 1.83
C GLY A 256 -19.96 -4.92 1.12
N THR A 257 -19.60 -5.94 0.33
CA THR A 257 -18.41 -5.94 -0.54
C THR A 257 -18.52 -4.86 -1.63
N ILE A 258 -19.67 -4.77 -2.29
CA ILE A 258 -19.92 -3.76 -3.34
C ILE A 258 -19.84 -2.35 -2.76
N ASP A 259 -20.39 -2.13 -1.56
CA ASP A 259 -20.35 -0.83 -0.88
C ASP A 259 -18.90 -0.41 -0.57
N ASP A 260 -18.11 -1.34 -0.03
CA ASP A 260 -16.70 -1.12 0.28
C ASP A 260 -15.88 -0.77 -0.95
N TYR A 261 -16.01 -1.57 -2.02
CA TYR A 261 -15.31 -1.29 -3.26
C TYR A 261 -15.79 -0.02 -3.94
N THR A 262 -17.07 0.33 -3.82
CA THR A 262 -17.59 1.61 -4.30
C THR A 262 -16.97 2.78 -3.56
N LYS A 263 -16.80 2.68 -2.24
CA LYS A 263 -16.10 3.71 -1.46
C LYS A 263 -14.62 3.78 -1.82
N ALA A 264 -13.95 2.64 -2.02
CA ALA A 264 -12.56 2.59 -2.46
C ALA A 264 -12.37 3.24 -3.86
N ILE A 265 -13.24 2.95 -4.83
CA ILE A 265 -13.21 3.57 -6.16
C ILE A 265 -13.43 5.08 -6.10
N LYS A 266 -14.34 5.56 -5.22
CA LYS A 266 -14.53 7.01 -5.01
C LYS A 266 -13.27 7.69 -4.47
N LEU A 267 -12.48 7.00 -3.64
CA LEU A 267 -11.22 7.51 -3.10
C LEU A 267 -10.06 7.39 -4.11
N CYS A 268 -10.06 6.34 -4.94
CA CYS A 268 -9.01 6.04 -5.91
C CYS A 268 -9.63 5.51 -7.22
N PRO A 269 -10.03 6.40 -8.15
CA PRO A 269 -10.77 6.01 -9.36
C PRO A 269 -10.00 5.16 -10.36
N ASP A 270 -8.66 5.15 -10.28
CA ASP A 270 -7.74 4.38 -11.11
C ASP A 270 -7.35 3.03 -10.50
N TYR A 271 -8.00 2.63 -9.41
CA TYR A 271 -7.69 1.37 -8.71
C TYR A 271 -8.32 0.15 -9.41
N VAL A 272 -7.65 -0.34 -10.45
CA VAL A 272 -8.11 -1.41 -11.36
C VAL A 272 -8.66 -2.64 -10.65
N SER A 273 -7.90 -3.24 -9.72
CA SER A 273 -8.28 -4.49 -9.05
C SER A 273 -9.62 -4.40 -8.31
N VAL A 274 -10.01 -3.20 -7.86
CA VAL A 274 -11.25 -2.97 -7.12
C VAL A 274 -12.47 -3.03 -8.04
N TYR A 275 -12.36 -2.57 -9.30
CA TYR A 275 -13.43 -2.72 -10.30
C TYR A 275 -13.67 -4.20 -10.61
N HIS A 276 -12.62 -4.97 -10.88
CA HIS A 276 -12.74 -6.40 -11.11
C HIS A 276 -13.41 -7.13 -9.93
N SER A 277 -12.98 -6.80 -8.70
CA SER A 277 -13.50 -7.42 -7.49
C SER A 277 -14.96 -7.04 -7.21
N ARG A 278 -15.35 -5.80 -7.53
CA ARG A 278 -16.75 -5.33 -7.44
C ARG A 278 -17.64 -5.97 -8.50
N GLY A 279 -17.15 -6.11 -9.73
CA GLY A 279 -17.84 -6.83 -10.81
C GLY A 279 -18.09 -8.29 -10.46
N ALA A 280 -17.13 -8.95 -9.80
CA ALA A 280 -17.30 -10.33 -9.33
C ALA A 280 -18.42 -10.44 -8.27
N ALA A 281 -18.43 -9.54 -7.29
CA ALA A 281 -19.48 -9.51 -6.26
C ALA A 281 -20.87 -9.25 -6.87
N LYS A 282 -20.97 -8.32 -7.82
CA LYS A 282 -22.21 -8.04 -8.56
C LYS A 282 -22.66 -9.25 -9.37
N SER A 283 -21.76 -9.95 -10.06
CA SER A 283 -22.08 -11.15 -10.84
C SER A 283 -22.64 -12.28 -9.97
N ILE A 284 -22.05 -12.49 -8.79
CA ILE A 284 -22.55 -13.50 -7.84
C ILE A 284 -23.95 -13.13 -7.33
N LEU A 285 -24.19 -11.86 -6.99
CA LEU A 285 -25.55 -11.39 -6.65
C LEU A 285 -26.52 -11.57 -7.81
N GLY A 286 -26.08 -11.31 -9.04
CA GLY A 286 -26.86 -11.56 -10.26
C GLY A 286 -27.29 -13.02 -10.37
N GLN A 287 -26.35 -13.95 -10.18
CA GLN A 287 -26.64 -15.39 -10.17
C GLN A 287 -27.63 -15.75 -9.08
N SER A 288 -27.40 -15.28 -7.85
CA SER A 288 -28.30 -15.55 -6.74
C SER A 288 -29.72 -15.04 -6.99
N LYS A 289 -29.88 -13.87 -7.64
CA LYS A 289 -31.20 -13.34 -8.03
C LYS A 289 -31.84 -14.10 -9.18
N PHE A 290 -31.04 -14.62 -10.11
CA PHE A 290 -31.54 -15.47 -11.18
C PHE A 290 -32.11 -16.77 -10.61
N ASP A 291 -31.39 -17.40 -9.66
CA ASP A 291 -31.82 -18.63 -8.99
C ASP A 291 -33.10 -18.42 -8.17
N GLU A 292 -33.31 -17.21 -7.62
CA GLU A 292 -34.57 -16.80 -6.98
C GLU A 292 -35.73 -16.54 -7.98
N GLY A 293 -35.50 -16.65 -9.29
CA GLY A 293 -36.47 -16.31 -10.34
C GLY A 293 -36.63 -14.80 -10.60
N LYS A 294 -35.80 -13.95 -10.00
CA LYS A 294 -35.84 -12.49 -10.14
C LYS A 294 -35.01 -12.02 -11.33
N VAL A 295 -35.42 -12.44 -12.52
CA VAL A 295 -34.66 -12.24 -13.77
C VAL A 295 -34.28 -10.79 -14.03
N LYS A 296 -35.19 -9.82 -13.78
CA LYS A 296 -34.90 -8.39 -14.00
C LYS A 296 -33.81 -7.86 -13.05
N GLU A 297 -33.83 -8.28 -11.79
CA GLU A 297 -32.80 -7.89 -10.81
C GLU A 297 -31.45 -8.52 -11.18
N ALA A 298 -31.45 -9.78 -11.61
CA ALA A 298 -30.26 -10.47 -12.10
C ALA A 298 -29.63 -9.75 -13.30
N GLN A 299 -30.44 -9.38 -14.30
CA GLN A 299 -29.99 -8.64 -15.48
C GLN A 299 -29.32 -7.31 -15.12
N ASN A 300 -29.88 -6.56 -14.17
CA ASN A 300 -29.27 -5.32 -13.69
C ASN A 300 -27.91 -5.57 -13.06
N HIS A 301 -27.80 -6.58 -12.19
CA HIS A 301 -26.52 -6.94 -11.56
C HIS A 301 -25.45 -7.38 -12.56
N TYR A 302 -25.83 -8.18 -13.56
CA TYR A 302 -24.89 -8.59 -14.61
C TYR A 302 -24.44 -7.42 -15.48
N ARG A 303 -25.35 -6.50 -15.84
CA ARG A 303 -24.99 -5.28 -16.58
C ARG A 303 -24.00 -4.44 -15.77
N ASP A 304 -24.32 -4.18 -14.50
CA ASP A 304 -23.46 -3.37 -13.63
C ASP A 304 -22.09 -4.05 -13.37
N ALA A 305 -22.00 -5.38 -13.48
CA ALA A 305 -20.75 -6.13 -13.42
C ALA A 305 -19.94 -6.00 -14.71
N ILE A 306 -20.59 -6.10 -15.87
CA ILE A 306 -19.97 -5.87 -17.19
C ILE A 306 -19.40 -4.45 -17.25
N ASP A 307 -20.11 -3.45 -16.73
CA ASP A 307 -19.62 -2.07 -16.66
C ASP A 307 -18.33 -1.97 -15.83
N ASP A 308 -18.27 -2.67 -14.68
CA ASP A 308 -17.06 -2.72 -13.86
C ASP A 308 -15.89 -3.43 -14.55
N TYR A 309 -16.14 -4.57 -15.20
CA TYR A 309 -15.11 -5.28 -15.95
C TYR A 309 -14.61 -4.46 -17.14
N THR A 310 -15.53 -3.84 -17.89
CA THR A 310 -15.22 -2.92 -18.98
C THR A 310 -14.37 -1.78 -18.47
N LYS A 311 -14.72 -1.17 -17.33
CA LYS A 311 -13.93 -0.10 -16.75
C LYS A 311 -12.53 -0.55 -16.31
N GLY A 312 -12.43 -1.72 -15.70
CA GLY A 312 -11.14 -2.34 -15.36
C GLY A 312 -10.27 -2.56 -16.60
N ILE A 313 -10.87 -3.07 -17.69
CA ILE A 313 -10.21 -3.27 -18.98
C ILE A 313 -9.83 -1.93 -19.62
N GLU A 314 -10.70 -0.93 -19.65
CA GLU A 314 -10.40 0.41 -20.17
C GLU A 314 -9.24 1.04 -19.43
N LEU A 315 -9.24 0.95 -18.10
CA LEU A 315 -8.13 1.41 -17.31
C LEU A 315 -6.88 0.66 -17.77
N CYS A 316 -6.88 -0.68 -17.81
CA CYS A 316 -5.78 -1.52 -18.34
C CYS A 316 -5.37 -1.26 -19.80
N ALA A 317 -6.30 -0.94 -20.69
CA ALA A 317 -6.07 -0.73 -22.11
C ALA A 317 -5.55 0.68 -22.35
N ASN A 318 -6.01 1.67 -21.60
CA ASN A 318 -5.35 2.96 -21.49
C ASN A 318 -3.97 2.81 -20.84
N LEU A 319 -3.77 1.83 -19.93
CA LEU A 319 -2.42 1.44 -19.53
C LEU A 319 -1.66 0.97 -20.77
N ALA A 320 -2.22 0.18 -21.69
CA ALA A 320 -1.51 -0.38 -22.87
C ALA A 320 -1.31 0.59 -24.07
N ILE A 321 -2.26 1.48 -24.36
CA ILE A 321 -2.29 2.34 -25.56
C ILE A 321 -1.41 3.58 -25.42
N VAL A 322 -1.13 4.06 -24.20
CA VAL A 322 -0.15 5.13 -23.93
C VAL A 322 1.30 4.70 -24.29
N TYR A 323 1.49 3.47 -24.77
CA TYR A 323 2.77 2.87 -25.14
C TYR A 323 2.98 2.65 -26.65
N ASN A 324 2.11 3.18 -27.52
CA ASN A 324 2.37 3.25 -28.97
C ASN A 324 2.63 4.68 -29.44
#